data_AF-A0A5F8H2N0-F1
#
_entry.id   AF-A0A5F8H2N0-F1
#
_cell.length_a   1.000
_cell.length_b   1.000
_cell.length_c   1.000
_cell.angle_alpha   90.00
_cell.angle_beta   90.00
_cell.angle_gamma   90.00
#
_symmetry.space_group_name_H-M   'P 1'
#
loop_
_entity.id
_entity.type
_entity.pdbx_description
1 polymer ?
#
loop_
_entity_poly.entity_id
_entity_poly.type
_entity_poly.pdbx_seq_one_letter_code
_entity_poly.pdbx_strand_id
1 'polypeptide(L)'
;MKAIIQRVTRASVTVGEEQISSIGRGICVLLGISMEDTQKELEHMVRKILNLRVFEDESGKHWSKSVMDKQYEVLCVSQFTLQCILKGNKPDYHMAMPTEQAETFYKNFLEQLRKAYKPELIKDGKFGAYMQVHIQNDGPVTIELESPATATADPKQVPAIQTKDRTDCRARGEQVKVPWVDSIFKKL
;
A
#
# COMPACT_ATOMS: atom_id res chain seq x y z
N MET A 1 9.89 4.24 1.07
CA MET A 1 8.66 4.39 0.27
C MET A 1 7.53 3.72 0.99
N LYS A 2 6.41 4.43 1.15
CA LYS A 2 5.19 3.92 1.78
C LYS A 2 4.03 3.98 0.79
N ALA A 3 3.13 3.02 0.86
CA ALA A 3 1.90 3.03 0.09
C ALA A 3 0.73 2.54 0.93
N ILE A 4 -0.40 3.25 0.86
CA ILE A 4 -1.69 2.75 1.34
C ILE A 4 -2.50 2.31 0.12
N ILE A 5 -2.80 1.02 0.06
CA ILE A 5 -3.54 0.39 -1.03
C ILE A 5 -4.95 0.11 -0.54
N GLN A 6 -5.95 0.62 -1.24
CA GLN A 6 -7.35 0.38 -0.95
C GLN A 6 -7.99 -0.36 -2.12
N ARG A 7 -8.65 -1.49 -1.84
CA ARG A 7 -9.48 -2.17 -2.84
C ARG A 7 -10.73 -1.33 -3.07
N VAL A 8 -11.09 -1.10 -4.34
CA VAL A 8 -12.21 -0.22 -4.67
C VAL A 8 -13.15 -0.83 -5.69
N THR A 9 -14.44 -0.51 -5.55
CA THR A 9 -15.43 -0.72 -6.61
C THR A 9 -15.39 0.39 -7.66
N ARG A 10 -14.99 1.60 -7.24
CA ARG A 10 -14.67 2.78 -8.05
C ARG A 10 -13.85 3.78 -7.24
N ALA A 11 -13.03 4.57 -7.92
CA ALA A 11 -12.36 5.72 -7.34
C ALA A 11 -12.16 6.84 -8.37
N SER A 12 -12.12 8.09 -7.94
CA SER A 12 -11.89 9.23 -8.83
C SER A 12 -11.13 10.35 -8.14
N VAL A 13 -10.54 11.24 -8.94
CA VAL A 13 -9.85 12.44 -8.48
C VAL A 13 -10.47 13.66 -9.15
N THR A 14 -10.77 14.66 -8.33
CA THR A 14 -11.29 15.96 -8.76
C THR A 14 -10.32 17.06 -8.34
N VAL A 15 -10.11 18.05 -9.18
CA VAL A 15 -9.38 19.29 -8.86
C VAL A 15 -10.33 20.46 -9.07
N GLY A 16 -10.70 21.14 -7.97
CA GLY A 16 -11.83 22.07 -7.99
C GLY A 16 -13.13 21.31 -8.25
N GLU A 17 -13.82 21.64 -9.35
CA GLU A 17 -15.06 20.97 -9.78
C GLU A 17 -14.84 19.98 -10.95
N GLU A 18 -13.63 19.90 -11.49
CA GLU A 18 -13.31 19.08 -12.66
C GLU A 18 -12.79 17.70 -12.24
N GLN A 19 -13.48 16.64 -12.68
CA GLN A 19 -12.98 15.27 -12.54
C GLN A 19 -11.86 15.01 -13.57
N ILE A 20 -10.63 14.91 -13.09
CA ILE A 20 -9.45 14.72 -13.95
C ILE A 20 -9.17 13.24 -14.24
N SER A 21 -9.70 12.34 -13.42
CA SER A 21 -9.36 10.92 -13.46
C SER A 21 -10.38 10.07 -12.74
N SER A 22 -10.62 8.85 -13.24
CA SER A 22 -11.51 7.88 -12.61
C SER A 22 -11.15 6.46 -13.01
N ILE A 23 -11.41 5.53 -12.10
CA ILE A 23 -11.34 4.08 -12.31
C ILE A 23 -12.64 3.41 -11.84
N GLY A 24 -12.97 2.28 -12.46
CA GLY A 24 -13.93 1.31 -11.97
C GLY A 24 -13.31 0.39 -10.91
N ARG A 25 -13.56 -0.92 -11.04
CA ARG A 25 -13.02 -1.91 -10.09
C ARG A 25 -11.50 -1.95 -10.16
N GLY A 26 -10.86 -1.96 -8.99
CA GLY A 26 -9.42 -1.86 -8.94
C GLY A 26 -8.85 -1.55 -7.57
N ILE A 27 -7.71 -0.88 -7.57
CA ILE A 27 -7.05 -0.39 -6.36
C ILE A 27 -6.77 1.11 -6.46
N CYS A 28 -7.01 1.82 -5.36
CA CYS A 28 -6.53 3.18 -5.17
C CYS A 28 -5.25 3.13 -4.33
N VAL A 29 -4.18 3.76 -4.83
CA VAL A 29 -2.84 3.77 -4.24
C VAL A 29 -2.49 5.19 -3.82
N LEU A 30 -2.37 5.41 -2.51
CA LEU A 30 -1.78 6.62 -1.96
C LEU A 30 -0.29 6.37 -1.75
N LEU A 31 0.58 7.10 -2.45
CA LEU A 31 2.02 6.83 -2.48
C LEU A 31 2.82 7.93 -1.77
N GLY A 32 3.56 7.58 -0.73
CA GLY A 32 4.48 8.46 -0.02
C GLY A 32 5.94 8.15 -0.35
N ILE A 33 6.64 9.13 -0.90
CA ILE A 33 8.06 9.02 -1.29
C ILE A 33 8.93 9.68 -0.20
N SER A 34 9.86 8.92 0.35
CA SER A 34 10.86 9.35 1.33
C SER A 34 12.07 9.98 0.64
N MET A 35 12.77 10.89 1.33
CA MET A 35 14.05 11.44 0.87
C MET A 35 15.14 10.38 0.63
N GLU A 36 15.00 9.20 1.24
CA GLU A 36 15.94 8.07 1.11
C GLU A 36 15.56 7.10 -0.01
N ASP A 37 14.42 7.31 -0.68
CA ASP A 37 13.96 6.39 -1.70
C ASP A 37 14.84 6.42 -2.95
N THR A 38 15.21 5.22 -3.42
CA THR A 38 15.98 5.04 -4.64
C THR A 38 15.18 4.28 -5.69
N GLN A 39 15.77 4.13 -6.87
CA GLN A 39 15.20 3.31 -7.95
C GLN A 39 14.89 1.87 -7.49
N LYS A 40 15.63 1.33 -6.53
CA LYS A 40 15.41 -0.02 -5.98
C LYS A 40 14.07 -0.12 -5.24
N GLU A 41 13.77 0.84 -4.37
CA GLU A 41 12.51 0.89 -3.60
C GLU A 41 11.32 1.12 -4.54
N LEU A 42 11.50 1.95 -5.56
CA LEU A 42 10.52 2.18 -6.62
C LEU A 42 10.15 0.87 -7.33
N GLU A 43 11.14 0.16 -7.87
CA GLU A 43 10.91 -1.11 -8.59
C GLU A 43 10.30 -2.18 -7.67
N HIS A 44 10.72 -2.22 -6.41
CA HIS A 44 10.15 -3.12 -5.42
C HIS A 44 8.67 -2.82 -5.16
N MET A 45 8.32 -1.54 -4.96
CA MET A 45 6.95 -1.12 -4.70
C MET A 45 6.04 -1.39 -5.89
N VAL A 46 6.49 -1.13 -7.12
CA VAL A 46 5.76 -1.46 -8.36
C VAL A 46 5.41 -2.94 -8.41
N ARG A 47 6.40 -3.82 -8.19
CA ARG A 47 6.18 -5.27 -8.16
C ARG A 47 5.20 -5.68 -7.07
N LYS A 48 5.31 -5.10 -5.87
CA LYS A 48 4.42 -5.41 -4.73
C LYS A 48 2.98 -5.01 -5.01
N ILE A 49 2.74 -3.79 -5.50
CA ILE A 49 1.41 -3.28 -5.81
C ILE A 49 0.72 -4.15 -6.86
N LEU A 50 1.41 -4.41 -7.98
CA LEU A 50 0.82 -5.14 -9.10
C LEU A 50 0.50 -6.61 -8.78
N ASN A 51 1.31 -7.25 -7.93
CA ASN A 51 1.13 -8.65 -7.55
C ASN A 51 0.37 -8.83 -6.23
N LEU A 52 -0.07 -7.75 -5.57
CA LEU A 52 -0.77 -7.83 -4.30
C LEU A 52 -2.12 -8.54 -4.47
N ARG A 53 -2.30 -9.67 -3.81
CA ARG A 53 -3.51 -10.48 -3.90
C ARG A 53 -4.58 -9.99 -2.94
N VAL A 54 -5.41 -9.06 -3.39
CA VAL A 54 -6.54 -8.49 -2.61
C VAL A 54 -7.92 -8.86 -3.17
N PHE A 55 -7.96 -9.55 -4.31
CA PHE A 55 -9.21 -9.95 -4.95
C PHE A 55 -9.49 -11.44 -4.79
N GLU A 56 -10.76 -11.78 -4.92
CA GLU A 56 -11.23 -13.15 -4.96
C GLU A 56 -10.99 -13.79 -6.33
N ASP A 57 -10.80 -15.11 -6.32
CA ASP A 57 -10.89 -15.91 -7.53
C ASP A 57 -12.34 -16.22 -7.90
N GLU A 58 -12.51 -16.97 -8.98
CA GLU A 58 -13.82 -17.33 -9.54
C GLU A 58 -14.64 -18.23 -8.62
N SER A 59 -14.01 -18.88 -7.62
CA SER A 59 -14.66 -19.69 -6.60
C SER A 59 -15.06 -18.89 -5.35
N GLY A 60 -14.76 -17.59 -5.31
CA GLY A 60 -14.97 -16.74 -4.14
C GLY A 60 -13.86 -16.84 -3.10
N LYS A 61 -12.72 -17.46 -3.42
CA LYS A 61 -11.62 -17.59 -2.46
C LYS A 61 -10.88 -16.25 -2.30
N HIS A 62 -10.97 -15.66 -1.11
CA HIS A 62 -10.28 -14.41 -0.78
C HIS A 62 -8.75 -14.51 -0.90
N TRP A 63 -8.10 -13.37 -1.12
CA TRP A 63 -6.63 -13.21 -1.17
C TRP A 63 -5.94 -14.05 -2.27
N SER A 64 -6.63 -14.27 -3.39
CA SER A 64 -6.18 -15.20 -4.43
C SER A 64 -5.68 -14.51 -5.68
N LYS A 65 -6.26 -13.37 -6.05
CA LYS A 65 -6.01 -12.67 -7.31
C LYS A 65 -5.49 -11.26 -7.07
N SER A 66 -4.54 -10.86 -7.89
CA SER A 66 -4.01 -9.49 -7.95
C SER A 66 -4.82 -8.59 -8.89
N VAL A 67 -4.51 -7.29 -8.88
CA VAL A 67 -5.09 -6.35 -9.85
C VAL A 67 -4.80 -6.77 -11.29
N MET A 68 -3.60 -7.31 -11.54
CA MET A 68 -3.20 -7.81 -12.85
C MET A 68 -4.05 -9.02 -13.25
N ASP A 69 -4.23 -9.99 -12.35
CA ASP A 69 -4.99 -11.21 -12.63
C ASP A 69 -6.45 -10.93 -13.00
N LYS A 70 -7.05 -9.91 -12.38
CA LYS A 70 -8.44 -9.50 -12.65
C LYS A 70 -8.56 -8.53 -13.83
N GLN A 71 -7.44 -8.07 -14.40
CA GLN A 71 -7.42 -7.02 -15.41
C GLN A 71 -8.12 -5.74 -14.96
N TYR A 72 -7.92 -5.38 -13.69
CA TYR A 72 -8.55 -4.23 -13.05
C TYR A 72 -7.67 -2.98 -13.08
N GLU A 73 -8.25 -1.84 -12.73
CA GLU A 73 -7.59 -0.54 -12.85
C GLU A 73 -6.80 -0.16 -11.59
N VAL A 74 -5.84 0.73 -11.75
CA VAL A 74 -5.03 1.30 -10.67
C VAL A 74 -5.13 2.82 -10.74
N LEU A 75 -5.56 3.45 -9.66
CA LEU A 75 -5.50 4.91 -9.49
C LEU A 75 -4.39 5.23 -8.51
N CYS A 76 -3.34 5.92 -8.97
CA CYS A 76 -2.24 6.38 -8.14
C CYS A 76 -2.40 7.87 -7.80
N VAL A 77 -2.16 8.21 -6.53
CA VAL A 77 -2.15 9.60 -6.05
C VAL A 77 -0.93 9.80 -5.15
N SER A 78 -0.15 10.85 -5.43
CA SER A 78 0.96 11.27 -4.58
C SER A 78 0.46 11.74 -3.21
N GLN A 79 0.98 11.16 -2.13
CA GLN A 79 0.57 11.41 -0.75
C GLN A 79 1.78 11.52 0.19
N PHE A 80 2.44 12.69 0.17
CA PHE A 80 3.64 12.94 1.00
C PHE A 80 3.36 12.79 2.50
N THR A 81 2.12 12.99 2.94
CA THR A 81 1.75 12.89 4.36
C THR A 81 1.90 11.49 4.94
N LEU A 82 2.09 10.46 4.11
CA LEU A 82 2.45 9.12 4.61
C LEU A 82 3.86 9.09 5.22
N GLN A 83 4.73 10.03 4.84
CA GLN A 83 6.04 10.25 5.45
C GLN A 83 5.95 11.19 6.65
N CYS A 84 4.93 11.01 7.49
CA CYS A 84 4.69 11.78 8.70
C CYS A 84 5.43 11.18 9.90
N ILE A 85 6.04 12.05 10.70
CA ILE A 85 6.46 11.79 12.07
C ILE A 85 5.68 12.73 12.97
N LEU A 86 5.17 12.23 14.09
CA LEU A 86 4.43 13.04 15.05
C LEU A 86 5.38 13.60 16.11
N LYS A 87 5.45 14.93 16.23
CA LYS A 87 6.08 15.63 17.36
C LYS A 87 4.97 16.08 18.31
N GLY A 88 4.65 15.22 19.29
CA GLY A 88 3.41 15.32 20.04
C GLY A 88 2.22 15.07 19.12
N ASN A 89 1.32 16.05 18.98
CA ASN A 89 0.17 15.96 18.06
C ASN A 89 0.42 16.69 16.73
N LYS A 90 1.57 17.35 16.56
CA LYS A 90 1.91 18.09 15.34
C LYS A 90 2.57 17.15 14.33
N PRO A 91 2.05 17.03 13.09
CA PRO A 91 2.72 16.29 12.04
C PRO A 91 3.95 17.05 11.54
N ASP A 92 5.01 16.30 11.30
CA ASP A 92 6.28 16.73 10.74
C ASP A 92 6.61 15.83 9.55
N TYR A 93 7.01 16.43 8.42
CA TYR A 93 7.21 15.73 7.14
C TYR A 93 8.65 15.83 6.64
N HIS A 94 9.63 16.06 7.52
CA HIS A 94 11.04 16.19 7.12
C HIS A 94 11.61 14.95 6.39
N MET A 95 10.99 13.77 6.56
CA MET A 95 11.38 12.54 5.84
C MET A 95 10.81 12.47 4.42
N ALA A 96 9.83 13.32 4.06
CA ALA A 96 9.28 13.34 2.71
C ALA A 96 10.31 13.89 1.71
N MET A 97 10.36 13.31 0.51
CA MET A 97 11.20 13.84 -0.57
C MET A 97 10.74 15.26 -0.96
N PRO A 98 11.67 16.22 -1.19
CA PRO A 98 11.33 17.57 -1.64
C PRO A 98 10.55 17.57 -2.96
N THR A 99 9.61 18.51 -3.11
CA THR A 99 8.60 18.53 -4.21
C THR A 99 9.19 18.38 -5.61
N GLU A 100 10.27 19.10 -5.95
CA GLU A 100 10.89 19.04 -7.28
C GLU A 100 11.46 17.65 -7.61
N GLN A 101 12.12 17.02 -6.64
CA GLN A 101 12.66 15.67 -6.78
C GLN A 101 11.52 14.64 -6.78
N ALA A 102 10.54 14.82 -5.88
CA ALA A 102 9.40 13.93 -5.73
C ALA A 102 8.52 13.89 -6.98
N GLU A 103 8.35 15.00 -7.69
CA GLU A 103 7.57 15.01 -8.94
C GLU A 103 8.24 14.14 -10.02
N THR A 104 9.55 14.29 -10.20
CA THR A 104 10.32 13.48 -11.15
C THR A 104 10.29 12.00 -10.75
N PHE A 105 10.47 11.72 -9.46
CA PHE A 105 10.43 10.37 -8.92
C PHE A 105 9.05 9.73 -9.10
N TYR A 106 7.97 10.47 -8.82
CA TYR A 106 6.59 10.01 -8.97
C TYR A 106 6.24 9.73 -10.43
N LYS A 107 6.67 10.58 -11.37
CA LYS A 107 6.53 10.34 -12.82
C LYS A 107 7.22 9.06 -13.24
N ASN A 108 8.45 8.82 -12.76
CA ASN A 108 9.18 7.58 -13.02
C ASN A 108 8.46 6.36 -12.44
N PHE A 109 7.87 6.48 -11.25
CA PHE A 109 7.08 5.41 -10.64
C PHE A 109 5.86 5.04 -11.50
N LEU A 110 5.10 6.03 -11.97
CA LEU A 110 3.96 5.80 -12.87
C LEU A 110 4.39 5.15 -14.18
N GLU A 111 5.50 5.60 -14.76
CA GLU A 111 6.03 5.02 -15.99
C GLU A 111 6.42 3.56 -15.82
N GLN A 112 7.02 3.19 -14.67
CA GLN A 112 7.34 1.80 -14.35
C GLN A 112 6.08 0.95 -14.14
N LEU A 113 5.02 1.49 -13.51
CA LEU A 113 3.72 0.81 -13.43
C LEU A 113 3.14 0.54 -14.82
N ARG A 114 3.14 1.54 -15.70
CA ARG A 114 2.61 1.42 -17.07
C ARG A 114 3.38 0.38 -17.88
N LYS A 115 4.72 0.37 -17.77
CA LYS A 115 5.59 -0.62 -18.42
C LYS A 115 5.38 -2.04 -17.91
N ALA A 116 5.17 -2.19 -16.60
CA ALA A 116 5.02 -3.51 -15.97
C ALA A 116 3.60 -4.10 -16.08
N TYR A 117 2.62 -3.31 -16.51
CA TYR A 117 1.22 -3.75 -16.60
C TYR A 117 0.55 -3.39 -17.94
N LYS A 118 -0.42 -2.46 -17.92
CA LYS A 118 -1.15 -1.98 -19.09
C LYS A 118 -1.32 -0.46 -18.94
N PRO A 119 -0.71 0.36 -19.82
CA PRO A 119 -0.72 1.81 -19.65
C PRO A 119 -2.11 2.42 -19.49
N GLU A 120 -3.10 1.88 -20.18
CA GLU A 120 -4.49 2.34 -20.17
C GLU A 120 -5.22 2.09 -18.85
N LEU A 121 -4.78 1.11 -18.05
CA LEU A 121 -5.35 0.77 -16.74
C LEU A 121 -4.70 1.51 -15.57
N ILE A 122 -3.61 2.26 -15.83
CA ILE A 122 -2.94 3.07 -14.81
C ILE A 122 -3.39 4.52 -14.94
N LYS A 123 -4.16 4.97 -13.96
CA LYS A 123 -4.63 6.35 -13.83
C LYS A 123 -3.84 7.10 -12.77
N ASP A 124 -3.74 8.41 -12.95
CA ASP A 124 -3.03 9.33 -12.06
C ASP A 124 -4.00 10.37 -11.49
N GLY A 125 -3.61 11.00 -10.39
CA GLY A 125 -4.13 12.30 -9.98
C GLY A 125 -3.38 13.44 -10.69
N LYS A 126 -3.26 14.59 -10.02
CA LYS A 126 -2.45 15.72 -10.48
C LYS A 126 -1.48 16.12 -9.38
N PHE A 127 -0.21 15.78 -9.57
CA PHE A 127 0.85 16.06 -8.59
C PHE A 127 0.87 17.55 -8.21
N GLY A 128 1.00 17.84 -6.92
CA GLY A 128 1.05 19.20 -6.38
C GLY A 128 -0.28 19.97 -6.40
N ALA A 129 -1.36 19.43 -6.97
CA ALA A 129 -2.68 20.05 -6.93
C ALA A 129 -3.43 19.72 -5.64
N TYR A 130 -4.32 20.62 -5.22
CA TYR A 130 -5.33 20.30 -4.21
C TYR A 130 -6.40 19.40 -4.84
N MET A 131 -6.50 18.18 -4.33
CA MET A 131 -7.33 17.12 -4.90
C MET A 131 -8.40 16.67 -3.91
N GLN A 132 -9.59 16.38 -4.43
CA GLN A 132 -10.57 15.54 -3.75
C GLN A 132 -10.46 14.13 -4.33
N VAL A 133 -10.09 13.17 -3.49
CA VAL A 133 -9.96 11.76 -3.90
C VAL A 133 -11.17 11.00 -3.37
N HIS A 134 -12.06 10.63 -4.27
CA HIS A 134 -13.25 9.84 -3.94
C HIS A 134 -12.89 8.36 -4.00
N ILE A 135 -13.02 7.66 -2.87
CA ILE A 135 -12.65 6.25 -2.75
C ILE A 135 -13.85 5.47 -2.23
N GLN A 136 -14.43 4.60 -3.06
CA GLN A 136 -15.43 3.64 -2.60
C GLN A 136 -14.76 2.32 -2.24
N ASN A 137 -14.27 2.24 -1.00
CA ASN A 137 -13.54 1.08 -0.48
C ASN A 137 -14.44 -0.16 -0.43
N ASP A 138 -13.93 -1.27 -0.98
CA ASP A 138 -14.66 -2.52 -1.19
C ASP A 138 -14.24 -3.58 -0.15
N GLY A 139 -15.05 -3.75 0.90
CA GLY A 139 -14.79 -4.67 2.01
C GLY A 139 -15.13 -4.10 3.39
N PRO A 140 -14.40 -3.09 3.91
CA PRO A 140 -13.23 -2.45 3.31
C PRO A 140 -11.95 -3.29 3.40
N VAL A 141 -11.09 -3.20 2.40
CA VAL A 141 -9.74 -3.79 2.38
C VAL A 141 -8.72 -2.69 2.18
N THR A 142 -7.83 -2.53 3.16
CA THR A 142 -6.76 -1.53 3.16
C THR A 142 -5.46 -2.19 3.58
N ILE A 143 -4.41 -2.04 2.78
CA ILE A 143 -3.10 -2.65 2.98
C ILE A 143 -2.04 -1.56 2.99
N GLU A 144 -1.21 -1.55 4.03
CA GLU A 144 -0.01 -0.74 4.07
C GLU A 144 1.18 -1.53 3.51
N LEU A 145 1.93 -0.90 2.61
CA LEU A 145 3.17 -1.44 2.05
C LEU A 145 4.31 -0.46 2.34
N GLU A 146 5.47 -1.00 2.69
CA GLU A 146 6.70 -0.23 2.91
C GLU A 146 7.89 -0.86 2.19
N SER A 147 8.78 -0.03 1.64
CA SER A 147 10.04 -0.42 1.01
C SER A 147 11.16 0.56 1.39
N PRO A 148 12.31 0.12 1.96
CA PRO A 148 12.58 -1.25 2.40
C PRO A 148 11.55 -1.67 3.46
N ALA A 149 11.15 -2.94 3.45
CA ALA A 149 10.32 -3.44 4.54
C ALA A 149 11.10 -3.21 5.83
N THR A 150 10.55 -2.43 6.76
CA THR A 150 10.99 -2.54 8.14
C THR A 150 10.89 -4.01 8.47
N ALA A 151 12.00 -4.62 8.89
CA ALA A 151 11.98 -5.95 9.44
C ALA A 151 11.10 -5.88 10.70
N THR A 152 9.79 -6.04 10.54
CA THR A 152 8.92 -6.42 11.63
C THR A 152 9.51 -7.73 12.12
N ALA A 153 10.14 -7.65 13.29
CA ALA A 153 10.93 -8.67 13.93
C ALA A 153 10.41 -10.07 13.58
N ASP A 154 11.24 -10.85 12.90
CA ASP A 154 11.10 -12.29 12.90
C ASP A 154 11.13 -12.70 14.39
N PRO A 155 10.09 -13.31 14.98
CA PRO A 155 10.10 -13.68 16.40
C PRO A 155 11.25 -14.64 16.76
N LYS A 156 11.96 -15.15 15.74
CA LYS A 156 13.09 -16.07 15.84
C LYS A 156 14.47 -15.41 15.85
N GLN A 157 14.57 -14.08 15.82
CA GLN A 157 15.85 -13.38 15.93
C GLN A 157 15.84 -12.34 17.04
N VAL A 158 15.63 -12.80 18.27
CA VAL A 158 16.09 -12.06 19.46
C VAL A 158 17.42 -12.69 19.88
N PRO A 159 18.53 -11.93 20.00
CA PRO A 159 19.74 -12.47 20.60
C PRO A 159 19.41 -12.90 22.03
N ALA A 160 19.77 -14.14 22.39
CA ALA A 160 19.53 -14.67 23.73
C ALA A 160 20.21 -13.76 24.77
N ILE A 161 19.43 -12.94 25.47
CA ILE A 161 19.86 -12.32 26.71
C ILE A 161 19.95 -13.47 27.72
N GLN A 162 21.17 -13.77 28.16
CA GLN A 162 21.43 -14.74 29.21
C GLN A 162 20.88 -14.24 30.54
N THR A 163 19.61 -14.51 30.81
CA THR A 163 19.08 -14.51 32.17
C THR A 163 19.17 -15.94 32.71
N LYS A 164 20.15 -16.16 33.60
CA LYS A 164 20.11 -17.25 34.56
C LYS A 164 18.83 -17.12 35.39
N ASP A 165 18.27 -18.27 35.76
CA ASP A 165 17.08 -18.49 36.60
C ASP A 165 15.71 -18.17 35.96
N ARG A 166 15.08 -19.20 35.38
CA ARG A 166 13.99 -19.95 36.04
C ARG A 166 13.41 -21.03 35.13
N THR A 167 13.00 -22.09 35.78
CA THR A 167 12.41 -23.37 35.35
C THR A 167 11.27 -23.32 34.33
N ASP A 168 11.34 -24.29 33.40
CA ASP A 168 10.27 -25.11 32.82
C ASP A 168 9.06 -24.45 32.15
N CYS A 169 8.95 -24.60 30.81
CA CYS A 169 7.77 -25.14 30.14
C CYS A 169 8.02 -25.32 28.63
N ARG A 170 7.75 -26.52 28.12
CA ARG A 170 7.83 -26.94 26.70
C ARG A 170 6.51 -26.66 25.95
N ALA A 171 6.65 -26.51 24.63
CA ALA A 171 5.63 -26.62 23.55
C ALA A 171 4.68 -25.40 23.41
N ARG A 172 4.28 -24.91 22.23
CA ARG A 172 4.04 -25.48 20.90
C ARG A 172 4.28 -24.41 19.82
N GLY A 173 4.62 -24.83 18.61
CA GLY A 173 4.52 -23.99 17.42
C GLY A 173 3.06 -23.83 17.02
N GLU A 174 2.55 -22.60 17.06
CA GLU A 174 1.19 -22.28 16.65
C GLU A 174 1.24 -21.04 15.75
N GLN A 175 0.74 -21.18 14.51
CA GLN A 175 0.52 -20.05 13.61
C GLN A 175 -0.52 -19.11 14.24
N VAL A 176 -0.19 -17.82 14.30
CA VAL A 176 -1.11 -16.79 14.80
C VAL A 176 -2.29 -16.68 13.83
N LYS A 177 -3.41 -17.32 14.18
CA LYS A 177 -4.71 -17.06 13.55
C LYS A 177 -5.29 -15.78 14.15
N VAL A 178 -5.61 -14.81 13.29
CA VAL A 178 -6.25 -13.56 13.69
C VAL A 178 -7.77 -13.81 13.81
N PRO A 179 -8.37 -13.85 15.02
CA PRO A 179 -9.68 -14.48 15.23
C PRO A 179 -10.89 -13.79 14.54
N TRP A 180 -10.75 -12.52 14.18
CA TRP A 180 -11.85 -11.73 13.61
C TRP A 180 -11.96 -11.83 12.08
N VAL A 181 -10.88 -12.23 11.39
CA VAL A 181 -10.86 -12.33 9.92
C VAL A 181 -11.87 -13.39 9.45
N ASP A 182 -11.86 -14.57 10.09
CA ASP A 182 -12.77 -15.68 9.74
C ASP A 182 -14.25 -15.39 10.09
N SER A 183 -14.53 -14.43 10.97
CA SER A 183 -15.90 -14.11 11.41
C SER A 183 -16.63 -13.16 10.46
N ILE A 184 -15.90 -12.25 9.81
CA ILE A 184 -16.46 -11.29 8.84
C ILE A 184 -16.85 -12.02 7.54
N PHE A 185 -16.00 -12.93 7.05
CA PHE A 185 -16.25 -13.67 5.80
C PHE A 185 -17.38 -14.71 5.89
N LYS A 186 -17.87 -15.05 7.09
CA LYS A 186 -19.03 -15.93 7.27
C LYS A 186 -20.38 -15.21 7.29
N LYS A 187 -20.40 -13.87 7.27
CA LYS A 187 -21.62 -13.06 7.37
C LYS A 187 -21.99 -12.31 6.08
N LEU A 188 -21.20 -12.47 5.02
CA LEU A 188 -21.49 -12.01 3.65
C LEU A 188 -21.81 -13.23 2.79
#